data_AF-A0A6L6C021-F1
#
_entry.id   AF-A0A6L6C021-F1
#
_cell.length_a   1.000
_cell.length_b   1.000
_cell.length_c   1.000
_cell.angle_alpha   90.00
_cell.angle_beta   90.00
_cell.angle_gamma   90.00
#
_symmetry.space_group_name_H-M   'P 1'
#
loop_
_entity.id
_entity.type
_entity.pdbx_description
1 polymer ?
#
loop_
_entity_poly.entity_id
_entity_poly.type
_entity_poly.pdbx_seq_one_letter_code
_entity_poly.pdbx_strand_id
1 'polypeptide(L)'
;LGNVSMEKIERFSGPIMQERAYILDLAQKTPLRKDSQSQTLADLALHRLAPRGVDMNLVNWNTSRNEDGSWNINLDYPNRDGAGTATWSFDSLRRTLTSQDEGARWIGGEESLAKPAPRIDHGMIFPTGDTTNSERQAPRLVSVRTDPMQEEDNPIETTSAPALQETLDIEPEAKQDGVKRRISIPSWDDIMFGSKRDKEEE
;
A
#
# COMPACT_ATOMS: atom_id res chain seq x y z
N LEU A 1 26.95 -3.62 -42.22
CA LEU A 1 25.56 -3.25 -41.84
C LEU A 1 25.13 -2.12 -42.77
N GLY A 2 24.12 -2.35 -43.60
CA GLY A 2 23.77 -1.46 -44.70
C GLY A 2 23.23 -0.11 -44.22
N ASN A 3 23.71 0.98 -44.81
CA ASN A 3 23.18 2.33 -44.60
C ASN A 3 21.74 2.38 -45.11
N VAL A 4 20.76 2.33 -44.21
CA VAL A 4 19.35 2.59 -44.54
C VAL A 4 19.20 4.09 -44.79
N SER A 5 18.64 4.48 -45.94
CA SER A 5 18.40 5.90 -46.24
C SER A 5 17.32 6.48 -45.32
N MET A 6 17.46 7.75 -44.93
CA MET A 6 16.51 8.43 -44.05
C MET A 6 15.07 8.41 -44.60
N GLU A 7 14.92 8.61 -45.91
CA GLU A 7 13.63 8.55 -46.61
C GLU A 7 12.93 7.18 -46.47
N LYS A 8 13.71 6.09 -46.44
CA LYS A 8 13.19 4.75 -46.18
C LYS A 8 12.75 4.61 -44.72
N ILE A 9 13.49 5.18 -43.77
CA ILE A 9 13.11 5.19 -42.36
C ILE A 9 11.80 5.96 -42.16
N GLU A 10 11.66 7.16 -42.73
CA GLU A 10 10.45 7.99 -42.60
C GLU A 10 9.19 7.33 -43.17
N ARG A 11 9.32 6.65 -44.31
CA ARG A 11 8.19 5.95 -44.94
C ARG A 11 7.66 4.79 -44.10
N PHE A 12 8.54 4.12 -43.35
CA PHE A 12 8.15 2.98 -42.52
C PHE A 12 7.97 3.34 -41.03
N SER A 13 8.50 4.46 -40.57
CA SER A 13 8.41 4.87 -39.16
C SER A 13 6.97 5.14 -38.75
N GLY A 14 6.18 5.84 -39.57
CA GLY A 14 4.77 6.15 -39.28
C GLY A 14 3.94 4.88 -38.96
N PRO A 15 3.81 3.94 -39.91
CA PRO A 15 3.07 2.70 -39.70
C PRO A 15 3.59 1.85 -38.53
N ILE A 16 4.91 1.73 -38.38
CA ILE A 16 5.51 0.93 -37.31
C ILE A 16 5.22 1.56 -35.94
N MET A 17 5.33 2.88 -35.82
CA MET A 17 5.02 3.57 -34.57
C MET A 17 3.54 3.45 -34.20
N GLN A 18 2.64 3.52 -35.19
CA GLN A 18 1.21 3.32 -34.96
C GLN A 18 0.88 1.90 -34.49
N GLU A 19 1.49 0.87 -35.09
CA GLU A 19 1.34 -0.52 -34.64
C GLU A 19 1.81 -0.68 -33.19
N ARG A 20 2.99 -0.14 -32.86
CA ARG A 20 3.53 -0.21 -31.50
C ARG A 20 2.64 0.50 -30.48
N ALA A 21 2.13 1.68 -30.83
CA ALA A 21 1.19 2.41 -29.98
C ALA A 21 -0.13 1.64 -29.77
N TYR A 22 -0.64 1.02 -30.84
CA TYR A 22 -1.84 0.19 -30.77
C TYR A 22 -1.64 -1.03 -29.86
N ILE A 23 -0.52 -1.74 -29.99
CA ILE A 23 -0.20 -2.88 -29.14
C ILE A 23 -0.04 -2.47 -27.67
N LEU A 24 0.61 -1.34 -27.41
CA LEU A 24 0.73 -0.80 -26.05
C LEU A 24 -0.63 -0.48 -25.43
N ASP A 25 -1.51 0.20 -26.16
CA ASP A 25 -2.88 0.50 -25.71
C ASP A 25 -3.66 -0.79 -25.42
N LEU A 26 -3.52 -1.78 -26.29
CA LEU A 26 -4.15 -3.08 -26.14
C LEU A 26 -3.66 -3.82 -24.88
N ALA A 27 -2.35 -3.85 -24.67
CA ALA A 27 -1.73 -4.49 -23.52
C ALA A 27 -2.11 -3.77 -22.21
N GLN A 28 -2.07 -2.45 -22.18
CA GLN A 28 -2.41 -1.65 -21.00
C GLN A 28 -3.85 -1.89 -20.52
N LYS A 29 -4.80 -2.07 -21.45
CA LYS A 29 -6.22 -2.37 -21.17
C LYS A 29 -6.48 -3.85 -20.88
N THR A 30 -5.50 -4.72 -21.05
CA THR A 30 -5.67 -6.16 -20.83
C THR A 30 -5.56 -6.45 -19.32
N PRO A 31 -6.51 -7.21 -18.74
CA PRO A 31 -6.39 -7.66 -17.35
C PRO A 31 -5.24 -8.67 -17.22
N LEU A 32 -4.39 -8.50 -16.20
CA LEU A 32 -3.24 -9.40 -15.99
C LEU A 32 -3.68 -10.79 -15.51
N ARG A 33 -4.76 -10.86 -14.72
CA ARG A 33 -5.39 -12.11 -14.26
C ARG A 33 -6.70 -12.36 -14.98
N LYS A 34 -7.17 -13.60 -14.95
CA LYS A 34 -8.47 -14.02 -15.48
C LYS A 34 -9.47 -14.28 -14.35
N ASP A 35 -9.68 -13.28 -13.49
CA ASP A 35 -10.70 -13.31 -12.45
C ASP A 35 -11.73 -12.17 -12.66
N SER A 36 -12.88 -12.23 -11.99
CA SER A 36 -13.94 -11.23 -12.21
C SER A 36 -13.63 -9.85 -11.63
N GLN A 37 -12.53 -9.71 -10.88
CA GLN A 37 -12.07 -8.46 -10.27
C GLN A 37 -10.70 -8.03 -10.83
N SER A 38 -10.37 -8.51 -12.04
CA SER A 38 -9.04 -8.34 -12.59
C SER A 38 -8.84 -6.91 -13.04
N GLN A 39 -7.84 -6.28 -12.44
CA GLN A 39 -7.40 -4.94 -12.82
C GLN A 39 -6.59 -5.00 -14.11
N THR A 40 -6.69 -3.94 -14.91
CA THR A 40 -5.90 -3.80 -16.12
C THR A 40 -4.42 -3.59 -15.76
N LEU A 41 -3.53 -3.83 -16.72
CA LEU A 41 -2.10 -3.59 -16.53
C LEU A 41 -1.82 -2.12 -16.16
N ALA A 42 -2.53 -1.18 -16.78
CA ALA A 42 -2.41 0.25 -16.47
C ALA A 42 -2.85 0.56 -15.02
N ASP A 43 -3.98 0.02 -14.58
CA ASP A 43 -4.48 0.23 -13.22
C ASP A 43 -3.52 -0.34 -12.17
N LEU A 44 -2.96 -1.53 -12.43
CA LEU A 44 -1.97 -2.15 -11.56
C LEU A 44 -0.70 -1.32 -11.46
N ALA A 45 -0.17 -0.82 -12.58
CA ALA A 45 0.98 0.07 -12.59
C ALA A 45 0.70 1.33 -11.76
N LEU A 46 -0.44 1.98 -11.99
CA LEU A 46 -0.87 3.17 -11.25
C LEU A 46 -0.95 2.89 -9.74
N HIS A 47 -1.68 1.86 -9.33
CA HIS A 47 -1.89 1.51 -7.92
C HIS A 47 -0.62 1.05 -7.20
N ARG A 48 0.38 0.54 -7.92
CA ARG A 48 1.64 0.07 -7.31
C ARG A 48 2.72 1.14 -7.27
N LEU A 49 2.77 2.01 -8.28
CA LEU A 49 3.81 3.02 -8.42
C LEU A 49 3.42 4.33 -7.73
N ALA A 50 2.18 4.81 -7.88
CA ALA A 50 1.78 6.11 -7.33
C ALA A 50 1.92 6.20 -5.79
N PRO A 51 1.53 5.19 -4.98
CA PRO A 51 1.70 5.25 -3.52
C PRO A 51 3.16 5.26 -3.06
N ARG A 52 4.11 4.93 -3.94
CA ARG A 52 5.55 4.95 -3.66
C ARG A 52 6.22 6.27 -4.03
N GLY A 53 5.43 7.27 -4.44
CA GLY A 53 5.93 8.58 -4.85
C GLY A 53 6.58 8.59 -6.23
N VAL A 54 6.34 7.57 -7.05
CA VAL A 54 6.78 7.55 -8.44
C VAL A 54 5.97 8.60 -9.21
N ASP A 55 6.65 9.56 -9.84
CA ASP A 55 6.00 10.51 -10.75
C ASP A 55 5.54 9.77 -12.01
N MET A 56 4.22 9.66 -12.16
CA MET A 56 3.61 8.94 -13.28
C MET A 56 3.87 9.59 -14.64
N ASN A 57 4.27 10.86 -14.69
CA ASN A 57 4.64 11.55 -15.93
C ASN A 57 6.01 11.12 -16.46
N LEU A 58 6.86 10.57 -15.58
CA LEU A 58 8.18 10.05 -15.93
C LEU A 58 8.16 8.55 -16.22
N VAL A 59 6.99 7.91 -16.13
CA VAL A 59 6.79 6.50 -16.44
C VAL A 59 6.71 6.33 -17.96
N ASN A 60 7.58 5.50 -18.51
CA ASN A 60 7.71 5.27 -19.94
C ASN A 60 7.28 3.84 -20.30
N TRP A 61 6.35 3.74 -21.23
CA TRP A 61 5.91 2.46 -21.80
C TRP A 61 6.58 2.26 -23.16
N ASN A 62 7.15 1.08 -23.36
CA ASN A 62 7.70 0.70 -24.64
C ASN A 62 7.30 -0.74 -25.00
N THR A 63 7.32 -1.06 -26.30
CA THR A 63 7.08 -2.42 -26.77
C THR A 63 8.03 -2.80 -27.90
N SER A 64 8.35 -4.08 -27.95
CA SER A 64 9.11 -4.73 -29.01
C SER A 64 8.47 -6.06 -29.38
N ARG A 65 8.60 -6.45 -30.65
CA ARG A 65 8.09 -7.73 -31.14
C ARG A 65 9.21 -8.78 -31.04
N ASN A 66 8.88 -9.94 -30.49
CA ASN A 66 9.78 -11.09 -30.37
C ASN A 66 9.79 -11.92 -31.67
N GLU A 67 10.80 -12.78 -31.82
CA GLU A 67 10.94 -13.67 -32.97
C GLU A 67 9.80 -14.72 -33.06
N ASP A 68 9.23 -15.09 -31.91
CA ASP A 68 8.10 -16.02 -31.79
C ASP A 68 6.74 -15.38 -32.14
N GLY A 69 6.71 -14.06 -32.40
CA GLY A 69 5.51 -13.30 -32.71
C GLY A 69 4.77 -12.74 -31.49
N SER A 70 5.21 -13.04 -30.26
CA SER A 70 4.74 -12.37 -29.05
C SER A 70 5.31 -10.95 -28.94
N TRP A 71 4.75 -10.14 -28.04
CA TRP A 71 5.22 -8.78 -27.80
C TRP A 71 5.80 -8.67 -26.39
N ASN A 72 6.95 -8.04 -26.25
CA ASN A 72 7.41 -7.58 -24.94
C ASN A 72 6.80 -6.20 -24.68
N ILE A 73 6.25 -6.04 -23.49
CA ILE A 73 5.76 -4.77 -22.96
C ILE A 73 6.69 -4.42 -21.81
N ASN A 74 7.42 -3.32 -21.96
CA ASN A 74 8.34 -2.87 -20.93
C ASN A 74 7.84 -1.55 -20.36
N LEU A 75 8.00 -1.44 -19.05
CA LEU A 75 7.68 -0.26 -18.27
C LEU A 75 8.95 0.19 -17.55
N ASP A 76 9.41 1.39 -17.88
CA ASP A 76 10.52 2.04 -17.20
C ASP A 76 9.95 3.14 -16.29
N TYR A 77 10.39 3.19 -15.04
CA TYR A 77 9.89 4.17 -14.07
C TYR A 77 10.99 4.61 -13.09
N PRO A 78 10.94 5.86 -12.58
CA PRO A 78 11.88 6.29 -11.56
C PRO A 78 11.63 5.51 -10.26
N ASN A 79 12.71 5.08 -9.61
CA ASN A 79 12.67 4.41 -8.32
C ASN A 79 13.60 5.15 -7.35
N ARG A 80 13.43 4.95 -6.04
CA ARG A 80 14.27 5.58 -5.02
C ARG A 80 15.77 5.32 -5.23
N ASP A 81 16.10 4.13 -5.73
CA ASP A 81 17.47 3.69 -5.98
C ASP A 81 17.95 3.94 -7.44
N GLY A 82 17.20 4.73 -8.22
CA GLY A 82 17.50 5.06 -9.61
C GLY A 82 16.32 4.84 -10.54
N ALA A 83 16.33 3.74 -11.28
CA ALA A 83 15.26 3.37 -12.21
C ALA A 83 14.82 1.92 -11.94
N GLY A 84 13.51 1.68 -12.02
CA GLY A 84 12.91 0.37 -12.04
C GLY A 84 12.45 0.01 -13.45
N THR A 85 12.47 -1.29 -13.75
CA THR A 85 11.95 -1.84 -15.01
C THR A 85 10.98 -2.97 -14.69
N ALA A 86 9.95 -3.11 -15.53
CA ALA A 86 9.04 -4.24 -15.48
C ALA A 86 8.69 -4.71 -16.89
N THR A 87 8.78 -6.01 -17.12
CA THR A 87 8.64 -6.61 -18.46
C THR A 87 7.57 -7.71 -18.45
N TRP A 88 6.60 -7.58 -19.35
CA TRP A 88 5.58 -8.60 -19.61
C TRP A 88 5.72 -9.16 -21.03
N SER A 89 5.44 -10.45 -21.20
CA SER A 89 5.17 -11.04 -22.50
C SER A 89 3.68 -10.93 -22.78
N PHE A 90 3.31 -10.43 -23.96
CA PHE A 90 1.95 -10.19 -24.39
C PHE A 90 1.63 -10.98 -25.66
N ASP A 91 0.62 -11.84 -25.55
CA ASP A 91 0.02 -12.50 -26.70
C ASP A 91 -1.19 -11.68 -27.16
N SER A 92 -1.03 -10.97 -28.28
CA SER A 92 -2.07 -10.09 -28.84
C SER A 92 -3.33 -10.85 -29.32
N LEU A 93 -3.19 -12.12 -29.73
CA LEU A 93 -4.31 -12.94 -30.19
C LEU A 93 -5.11 -13.46 -29.00
N ARG A 94 -4.42 -13.95 -27.97
CA ARG A 94 -5.05 -14.51 -26.76
C ARG A 94 -5.45 -13.44 -25.74
N ARG A 95 -4.95 -12.20 -25.91
CA ARG A 95 -5.08 -11.09 -24.96
C ARG A 95 -4.66 -11.53 -23.55
N THR A 96 -3.46 -12.10 -23.46
CA THR A 96 -2.89 -12.57 -22.20
C THR A 96 -1.54 -11.93 -21.95
N LEU A 97 -1.30 -11.52 -20.72
CA LEU A 97 -0.04 -10.97 -20.23
C LEU A 97 0.61 -11.95 -19.24
N THR A 98 1.91 -12.12 -19.34
CA THR A 98 2.71 -12.96 -18.43
C THR A 98 3.90 -12.16 -17.93
N SER A 99 4.09 -12.12 -16.60
CA SER A 99 5.22 -11.42 -15.98
C SER A 99 6.54 -12.15 -16.25
N GLN A 100 7.53 -11.44 -16.82
CA GLN A 100 8.84 -12.02 -17.15
C GLN A 100 9.88 -11.76 -16.08
N ASP A 101 9.90 -10.56 -15.49
CA ASP A 101 10.86 -10.16 -14.45
C ASP A 101 10.22 -9.95 -13.07
N GLU A 102 11.04 -9.59 -12.08
CA GLU A 102 10.57 -9.34 -10.71
C GLU A 102 9.71 -8.07 -10.63
N GLY A 103 10.07 -7.02 -11.37
CA GLY A 103 9.29 -5.77 -11.43
C GLY A 103 7.87 -6.02 -11.95
N ALA A 104 7.72 -6.82 -13.00
CA ALA A 104 6.43 -7.22 -13.55
C ALA A 104 5.59 -8.02 -12.56
N ARG A 105 6.22 -9.00 -11.87
CA ARG A 105 5.55 -9.81 -10.84
C ARG A 105 5.09 -8.96 -9.66
N TRP A 106 5.90 -8.00 -9.24
CA TRP A 106 5.58 -7.09 -8.15
C TRP A 106 4.42 -6.16 -8.54
N ILE A 107 4.45 -5.58 -9.75
CA ILE A 107 3.37 -4.71 -10.24
C ILE A 107 2.09 -5.54 -10.38
N GLY A 108 2.21 -6.75 -10.93
CA GLY A 108 1.13 -7.73 -11.08
C GLY A 108 0.60 -8.31 -9.77
N GLY A 109 1.25 -8.03 -8.64
CA GLY A 109 0.89 -8.57 -7.33
C GLY A 109 1.08 -10.09 -7.21
N GLU A 110 1.87 -10.70 -8.08
CA GLU A 110 2.20 -12.14 -8.05
C GLU A 110 3.15 -12.46 -6.89
N GLU A 111 3.98 -11.50 -6.47
CA GLU A 111 4.91 -11.67 -5.34
C GLU A 111 4.19 -11.89 -3.99
N SER A 112 2.99 -11.33 -3.80
CA SER A 112 2.20 -11.59 -2.58
C SER A 112 1.77 -13.06 -2.43
N LEU A 113 1.76 -13.85 -3.50
CA LEU A 113 1.45 -15.28 -3.43
C LEU A 113 2.63 -16.11 -2.91
N ALA A 114 3.85 -15.54 -2.88
CA ALA A 114 5.06 -16.25 -2.43
C ALA A 114 5.33 -16.11 -0.92
N LYS A 115 4.56 -15.31 -0.18
CA LYS A 115 4.65 -15.34 1.29
C LYS A 115 3.95 -16.62 1.76
N PRO A 116 4.64 -17.60 2.38
CA PRO A 116 3.92 -18.62 3.12
C PRO A 116 3.04 -17.88 4.13
N ALA A 117 1.74 -18.19 4.15
CA ALA A 117 0.86 -17.70 5.20
C ALA A 117 1.60 -17.80 6.54
N PRO A 118 1.55 -16.79 7.42
CA PRO A 118 2.13 -16.93 8.74
C PRO A 118 1.53 -18.22 9.30
N ARG A 119 2.36 -19.26 9.45
CA ARG A 119 1.98 -20.39 10.27
C ARG A 119 1.81 -19.76 11.63
N ILE A 120 0.57 -19.47 12.00
CA ILE A 120 0.22 -19.41 13.40
C ILE A 120 0.45 -20.85 13.85
N ASP A 121 1.68 -21.16 14.22
CA ASP A 121 1.98 -22.29 15.09
C ASP A 121 1.36 -21.93 16.43
N HIS A 122 0.02 -22.03 16.48
CA HIS A 122 -0.68 -22.11 17.74
C HIS A 122 -0.19 -23.40 18.36
N GLY A 123 0.71 -23.26 19.33
CA GLY A 123 1.48 -24.35 19.91
C GLY A 123 0.61 -25.53 20.29
N MET A 124 0.58 -26.54 19.42
CA MET A 124 0.14 -27.89 19.75
C MET A 124 1.38 -28.61 20.24
N ILE A 125 1.62 -28.51 21.56
CA ILE A 125 2.60 -29.36 22.26
C ILE A 125 2.05 -30.78 22.30
N PHE A 126 2.61 -31.68 21.48
CA PHE A 126 2.43 -33.12 21.70
C PHE A 126 3.42 -33.56 22.78
N PRO A 127 2.97 -34.10 23.93
CA PRO A 127 3.89 -34.55 24.96
C PRO A 127 4.37 -35.96 24.62
N THR A 128 5.56 -36.08 24.04
CA THR A 128 6.38 -37.29 24.16
C THR A 128 7.39 -37.02 25.26
N GLY A 129 7.24 -37.73 26.37
CA GLY A 129 7.95 -37.46 27.60
C GLY A 129 9.33 -38.11 27.67
N ASP A 130 10.29 -37.34 28.15
CA ASP A 130 11.43 -37.77 28.97
C ASP A 130 12.28 -36.57 29.43
N THR A 131 12.24 -36.32 30.75
CA THR A 131 13.26 -35.74 31.65
C THR A 131 14.38 -34.87 31.03
N THR A 132 14.57 -33.59 31.35
CA THR A 132 15.07 -33.10 32.66
C THR A 132 15.17 -31.55 32.64
N ASN A 133 14.73 -30.94 33.74
CA ASN A 133 15.18 -29.68 34.34
C ASN A 133 15.43 -28.43 33.46
N SER A 134 14.40 -27.61 33.32
CA SER A 134 14.54 -26.15 33.43
C SER A 134 13.19 -25.55 33.79
N GLU A 135 13.05 -25.17 35.07
CA GLU A 135 11.90 -24.45 35.61
C GLU A 135 11.75 -23.10 34.91
N ARG A 136 11.07 -23.08 33.75
CA ARG A 136 10.46 -21.85 33.23
C ARG A 136 9.18 -21.60 34.01
N GLN A 137 9.36 -21.03 35.19
CA GLN A 137 8.26 -20.47 35.96
C GLN A 137 7.59 -19.38 35.11
N ALA A 138 6.37 -19.65 34.65
CA ALA A 138 5.55 -18.65 34.00
C ALA A 138 5.35 -17.47 34.97
N PRO A 139 5.46 -16.20 34.51
CA PRO A 139 5.21 -15.05 35.36
C PRO A 139 3.76 -15.11 35.83
N ARG A 140 3.56 -15.40 37.10
CA ARG A 140 2.25 -15.39 37.74
C ARG A 140 1.88 -13.93 37.98
N LEU A 141 0.77 -13.51 37.38
CA LEU A 141 0.15 -12.22 37.64
C LEU A 141 -0.15 -12.12 39.15
N VAL A 142 0.54 -11.20 39.82
CA VAL A 142 0.22 -10.87 41.22
C VAL A 142 -0.93 -9.89 41.17
N SER A 143 -2.13 -10.34 41.55
CA SER A 143 -3.21 -9.43 41.89
C SER A 143 -2.77 -8.64 43.12
N VAL A 144 -2.45 -7.37 42.95
CA VAL A 144 -2.27 -6.45 44.08
C VAL A 144 -3.62 -6.35 44.77
N ARG A 145 -3.74 -6.95 45.96
CA ARG A 145 -4.88 -6.73 46.84
C ARG A 145 -4.76 -5.28 47.31
N THR A 146 -5.63 -4.41 46.82
CA THR A 146 -5.84 -3.11 47.49
C THR A 146 -6.56 -3.41 48.79
N ASP A 147 -5.82 -3.47 49.89
CA ASP A 147 -6.43 -3.40 51.22
C ASP A 147 -7.06 -2.01 51.38
N PRO A 148 -8.32 -1.91 51.85
CA PRO A 148 -8.89 -0.65 52.22
C PRO A 148 -8.33 -0.28 53.60
N MET A 149 -7.17 0.38 53.63
CA MET A 149 -6.70 1.04 54.84
C MET A 149 -7.47 2.35 55.02
N GLN A 150 -8.46 2.24 55.88
CA GLN A 150 -8.98 3.20 56.86
C GLN A 150 -8.61 4.68 56.67
N GLU A 151 -9.69 5.46 56.62
CA GLU A 151 -9.81 6.89 56.89
C GLU A 151 -8.85 7.36 58.00
N GLU A 152 -7.94 8.28 57.67
CA GLU A 152 -7.48 9.26 58.64
C GLU A 152 -7.66 10.67 58.05
N ASP A 153 -8.48 11.41 58.77
CA ASP A 153 -8.87 12.80 58.60
C ASP A 153 -7.64 13.73 58.70
N ASN A 154 -7.38 14.51 57.64
CA ASN A 154 -6.55 15.71 57.76
C ASN A 154 -6.91 16.71 56.65
N PRO A 155 -7.53 17.85 56.97
CA PRO A 155 -7.96 18.84 55.99
C PRO A 155 -6.87 19.89 55.77
N ILE A 156 -6.29 19.98 54.57
CA ILE A 156 -5.57 21.21 54.16
C ILE A 156 -5.82 21.52 52.67
N GLU A 157 -6.72 22.48 52.50
CA GLU A 157 -6.76 23.58 51.53
C GLU A 157 -6.37 23.35 50.05
N THR A 158 -7.39 23.58 49.23
CA THR A 158 -7.32 23.94 47.82
C THR A 158 -6.31 25.06 47.56
N THR A 159 -5.30 24.78 46.73
CA THR A 159 -4.62 25.84 45.97
C THR A 159 -4.37 25.37 44.55
N SER A 160 -4.89 26.16 43.61
CA SER A 160 -4.80 25.96 42.17
C SER A 160 -3.35 26.09 41.69
N ALA A 161 -2.88 25.14 40.89
CA ALA A 161 -1.61 25.25 40.17
C ALA A 161 -1.76 26.16 38.92
N PRO A 162 -0.73 26.93 38.54
CA PRO A 162 -0.86 28.04 37.60
C PRO A 162 -0.91 27.57 36.15
N ALA A 163 -1.70 28.28 35.35
CA ALA A 163 -1.71 28.19 33.90
C ALA A 163 -0.41 28.75 33.32
N LEU A 164 0.37 27.92 32.63
CA LEU A 164 1.45 28.37 31.75
C LEU A 164 0.82 28.93 30.46
N GLN A 165 0.86 30.25 30.32
CA GLN A 165 0.59 30.96 29.08
C GLN A 165 1.84 30.88 28.20
N GLU A 166 1.75 30.16 27.08
CA GLU A 166 2.73 30.27 25.99
C GLU A 166 2.08 31.08 24.86
N THR A 167 2.36 32.38 24.86
CA THR A 167 1.96 33.30 23.79
C THR A 167 3.00 33.24 22.69
N LEU A 168 2.69 32.52 21.60
CA LEU A 168 3.39 32.68 20.32
C LEU A 168 2.69 33.81 19.56
N ASP A 169 3.37 34.96 19.47
CA ASP A 169 2.96 36.10 18.68
C ASP A 169 2.96 35.72 17.19
N ILE A 170 1.76 35.75 16.57
CA ILE A 170 1.58 35.54 15.13
C ILE A 170 1.05 36.85 14.54
N GLU A 171 1.79 37.41 13.59
CA GLU A 171 1.47 38.63 12.83
C GLU A 171 0.10 38.56 12.12
N PRO A 172 -0.59 39.70 11.95
CA PRO A 172 -2.02 39.73 11.62
C PRO A 172 -2.28 39.84 10.12
N GLU A 173 -2.11 38.78 9.32
CA GLU A 173 -2.47 38.87 7.89
C GLU A 173 -3.05 37.60 7.22
N ALA A 174 -3.77 36.76 7.98
CA ALA A 174 -4.53 35.64 7.41
C ALA A 174 -5.95 35.49 7.99
N LYS A 175 -6.67 36.60 8.17
CA LYS A 175 -8.13 36.58 8.40
C LYS A 175 -8.89 36.70 7.09
N GLN A 176 -8.96 35.61 6.33
CA GLN A 176 -9.99 35.43 5.32
C GLN A 176 -10.18 33.95 4.95
N ASP A 177 -10.38 33.09 5.95
CA ASP A 177 -11.12 31.85 5.68
C ASP A 177 -11.94 31.40 6.90
N GLY A 178 -13.26 31.46 6.76
CA GLY A 178 -14.24 31.34 7.83
C GLY A 178 -14.49 29.92 8.31
N VAL A 179 -13.46 29.10 8.50
CA VAL A 179 -13.64 27.70 8.94
C VAL A 179 -13.64 27.61 10.47
N LYS A 180 -14.76 28.02 11.07
CA LYS A 180 -15.07 27.70 12.47
C LYS A 180 -15.74 26.33 12.55
N ARG A 181 -14.95 25.25 12.58
CA ARG A 181 -15.32 23.99 13.24
C ARG A 181 -14.14 23.02 13.23
N ARG A 182 -13.70 22.60 14.42
CA ARG A 182 -12.79 21.46 14.57
C ARG A 182 -13.51 20.20 14.10
N ILE A 183 -12.86 19.38 13.29
CA ILE A 183 -13.36 18.07 12.86
C ILE A 183 -13.53 17.23 14.12
N SER A 184 -14.78 16.86 14.45
CA SER A 184 -15.09 16.02 15.60
C SER A 184 -14.70 14.59 15.25
N ILE A 185 -13.59 14.13 15.82
CA ILE A 185 -13.17 12.74 15.75
C ILE A 185 -13.90 12.02 16.88
N PRO A 186 -14.73 11.01 16.59
CA PRO A 186 -15.44 10.27 17.64
C PRO A 186 -14.44 9.54 18.53
N SER A 187 -14.85 9.28 19.77
CA SER A 187 -14.01 8.53 20.68
C SER A 187 -13.84 7.09 20.16
N TRP A 188 -12.73 6.46 20.52
CA TRP A 188 -12.45 5.07 20.13
C TRP A 188 -13.51 4.09 20.65
N ASP A 189 -14.14 4.43 21.78
CA ASP A 189 -15.25 3.68 22.37
C ASP A 189 -16.52 3.78 21.51
N ASP A 190 -16.79 4.93 20.89
CA ASP A 190 -17.94 5.15 19.98
C ASP A 190 -17.85 4.31 18.70
N ILE A 191 -16.63 4.02 18.23
CA ILE A 191 -16.39 3.17 17.06
C ILE A 191 -16.54 1.69 17.43
N MET A 192 -16.06 1.31 18.61
CA MET A 192 -16.01 -0.10 19.05
C MET A 192 -17.36 -0.59 19.59
N PHE A 193 -18.11 0.26 20.28
CA PHE A 193 -19.31 -0.17 21.03
C PHE A 193 -20.60 0.51 20.54
N GLY A 194 -20.48 1.47 19.61
CA GLY A 194 -21.59 2.21 19.04
C GLY A 194 -22.14 3.25 20.03
N SER A 195 -22.39 4.45 19.52
CA SER A 195 -23.05 5.50 20.30
C SER A 195 -24.45 5.02 20.70
N LYS A 196 -24.69 4.92 22.02
CA LYS A 196 -26.02 4.67 22.57
C LYS A 196 -26.90 5.87 22.20
N ARG A 197 -27.79 5.69 21.23
CA ARG A 197 -28.88 6.63 20.99
C ARG A 197 -29.90 6.44 22.10
N ASP A 198 -30.00 7.43 22.99
CA ASP A 198 -31.12 7.53 23.90
C ASP A 198 -32.41 7.63 23.08
N LYS A 199 -33.25 6.60 23.17
CA LYS A 199 -34.64 6.69 22.76
C LYS A 199 -35.38 7.40 23.89
N GLU A 200 -35.62 8.68 23.73
CA GLU A 200 -36.70 9.35 24.47
C GLU A 200 -38.02 8.98 23.78
N GLU A 201 -38.87 8.29 24.54
CA GLU A 201 -40.28 8.08 24.26
C GLU A 201 -41.08 9.34 24.60
N GLU A 202 -42.22 9.45 23.91
CA GLU A 202 -43.36 10.36 24.10
C GLU A 202 -43.36 11.73 23.39
#